data_AF-A0A958P7S7-F1
#
_entry.id   AF-A0A958P7S7-F1
#
_cell.length_a   1.000
_cell.length_b   1.000
_cell.length_c   1.000
_cell.angle_alpha   90.00
_cell.angle_beta   90.00
_cell.angle_gamma   90.00
#
_symmetry.space_group_name_H-M   'P 1'
#
loop_
_entity.id
_entity.type
_entity.pdbx_description
1 polymer ?
#
loop_
_entity_poly.entity_id
_entity_poly.type
_entity_poly.pdbx_seq_one_letter_code
_entity_poly.pdbx_strand_id
1 'polypeptide(L)'
;TLCEKSKVCKSSHLSFAYSVMGGDDIKRTVEWIQHQWKQNLSISVELFPVEQGYYLKQLSEHSFDLFRKGVGLDRPTCLAALQNFLPDHPENYLDLKDPKFQQVVEELEKPLSERQRRQACSKAISILIEHSYLIPLGEMHFAILAKPQFTGWRLNEMNQLDLTDLRPALPENPVSN
;
A
#
# COMPACT_ATOMS: atom_id res chain seq x y z
N THR A 1 13.62 3.32 28.64
CA THR A 1 14.95 2.74 28.92
C THR A 1 15.35 1.75 27.83
N LEU A 2 15.68 2.24 26.62
CA LEU A 2 16.13 1.40 25.49
C LEU A 2 17.34 1.97 24.71
N CYS A 3 17.87 3.16 25.03
CA CYS A 3 19.16 3.65 24.49
C CYS A 3 20.36 3.44 25.44
N GLU A 4 20.20 2.87 26.64
CA GLU A 4 21.29 2.83 27.65
C GLU A 4 22.34 1.74 27.45
N LYS A 5 22.19 0.82 26.48
CA LYS A 5 23.13 -0.32 26.32
C LYS A 5 23.77 -0.48 24.94
N SER A 6 23.68 0.52 24.05
CA SER A 6 24.42 0.47 22.79
C SER A 6 24.97 1.84 22.44
N LYS A 7 26.28 1.91 22.21
CA LYS A 7 27.09 3.08 21.86
C LYS A 7 26.79 3.63 20.45
N VAL A 8 25.54 3.59 19.99
CA VAL A 8 25.10 4.22 18.73
C VAL A 8 23.63 4.64 18.87
N CYS A 9 23.35 5.75 19.56
CA CYS A 9 22.18 6.59 19.24
C CYS A 9 22.71 7.82 18.47
N LYS A 10 23.42 7.58 17.36
CA LYS A 10 23.72 8.62 16.37
C LYS A 10 22.37 8.99 15.75
N SER A 11 22.07 10.28 15.65
CA SER A 11 20.97 10.80 14.82
C SER A 11 21.15 10.25 13.40
N SER A 12 20.52 9.14 13.08
CA SER A 12 20.48 8.61 11.72
C SER A 12 19.54 9.52 10.96
N HIS A 13 20.10 10.36 10.09
CA HIS A 13 19.31 11.02 9.07
C HIS A 13 18.80 9.92 8.14
N LEU A 14 17.50 9.61 8.24
CA LEU A 14 16.86 8.60 7.41
C LEU A 14 16.35 9.25 6.14
N SER A 15 16.59 8.60 5.01
CA SER A 15 16.01 8.96 3.72
C SER A 15 14.64 8.30 3.56
N PHE A 16 13.61 9.08 3.25
CA PHE A 16 12.24 8.60 3.07
C PHE A 16 11.67 9.00 1.71
N ALA A 17 11.62 8.05 0.80
CA ALA A 17 11.13 8.25 -0.54
C ALA A 17 9.62 8.07 -0.68
N TYR A 18 9.04 8.82 -1.61
CA TYR A 18 7.64 8.64 -2.02
C TYR A 18 7.45 9.05 -3.48
N SER A 19 6.46 8.43 -4.13
CA SER A 19 6.09 8.79 -5.49
C SER A 19 5.30 10.09 -5.54
N VAL A 20 5.71 10.99 -6.43
CA VAL A 20 4.98 12.24 -6.72
C VAL A 20 3.66 12.00 -7.47
N MET A 21 3.48 10.83 -8.10
CA MET A 21 2.27 10.51 -8.87
C MET A 21 1.01 10.49 -8.00
N GLY A 22 1.12 10.17 -6.72
CA GLY A 22 -0.03 10.20 -5.82
C GLY A 22 -0.40 11.60 -5.30
N GLY A 23 0.21 12.65 -5.84
CA GLY A 23 -0.19 14.04 -5.60
C GLY A 23 -0.02 14.50 -4.16
N ASP A 24 -0.77 15.55 -3.82
CA ASP A 24 -0.66 16.26 -2.55
C ASP A 24 -1.00 15.38 -1.33
N ASP A 25 -1.84 14.36 -1.48
CA ASP A 25 -2.27 13.50 -0.37
C ASP A 25 -1.10 12.67 0.19
N ILE A 26 -0.28 12.09 -0.70
CA ILE A 26 0.93 11.37 -0.27
C ILE A 26 1.90 12.36 0.38
N LYS A 27 2.13 13.52 -0.25
CA LYS A 27 3.04 14.54 0.27
C LYS A 27 2.66 14.96 1.69
N ARG A 28 1.38 15.30 1.92
CA ARG A 28 0.86 15.67 3.24
C ARG A 28 1.04 14.56 4.27
N THR A 29 0.83 13.31 3.86
CA THR A 29 0.99 12.16 4.75
C THR A 29 2.46 11.99 5.17
N VAL A 30 3.42 12.06 4.25
CA VAL A 30 4.84 11.90 4.59
C VAL A 30 5.41 13.08 5.38
N GLU A 31 4.94 14.31 5.12
CA GLU A 31 5.27 15.50 5.92
C GLU A 31 4.70 15.38 7.35
N TRP A 32 3.48 14.87 7.49
CA TRP A 32 2.90 14.59 8.79
C TRP A 32 3.70 13.52 9.55
N ILE A 33 4.08 12.42 8.89
CA ILE A 33 4.92 11.36 9.49
C ILE A 33 6.27 11.95 9.95
N GLN A 34 6.95 12.71 9.08
CA GLN A 34 8.20 13.38 9.39
C GLN A 34 8.07 14.24 10.66
N HIS A 35 7.01 15.05 10.74
CA HIS A 35 6.74 15.90 11.89
C HIS A 35 6.47 15.09 13.17
N GLN A 36 5.59 14.09 13.09
CA GLN A 36 5.23 13.24 14.23
C GLN A 36 6.44 12.48 14.78
N TRP A 37 7.28 11.93 13.91
CA TRP A 37 8.47 11.21 14.33
C TRP A 37 9.52 12.14 14.93
N LYS A 38 9.66 13.36 14.39
CA LYS A 38 10.55 14.37 14.99
C LYS A 38 10.10 14.76 16.39
N GLN A 39 8.81 15.03 16.58
CA GLN A 39 8.26 15.49 17.85
C GLN A 39 8.22 14.40 18.92
N ASN A 40 7.77 13.19 18.56
CA ASN A 40 7.48 12.14 19.55
C ASN A 40 8.66 11.18 19.75
N LEU A 41 9.54 11.03 18.75
CA LEU A 41 10.60 10.01 18.76
C LEU A 41 12.01 10.60 18.58
N SER A 42 12.14 11.91 18.35
CA SER A 42 13.41 12.57 18.01
C SER A 42 14.10 12.01 16.76
N ILE A 43 13.35 11.35 15.88
CA ILE A 43 13.86 10.81 14.61
C ILE A 43 13.83 11.93 13.56
N SER A 44 14.93 12.10 12.82
CA SER A 44 15.01 13.09 11.74
C SER A 44 15.00 12.38 10.39
N VAL A 45 14.07 12.76 9.53
CA VAL A 45 13.86 12.15 8.21
C VAL A 45 13.98 13.22 7.14
N GLU A 46 14.67 12.91 6.05
CA GLU A 46 14.71 13.71 4.83
C GLU A 46 13.77 13.10 3.80
N LEU A 47 12.88 13.91 3.23
CA LEU A 47 11.85 13.45 2.29
C LEU A 47 12.38 13.54 0.85
N PHE A 48 12.25 12.44 0.12
CA PHE A 48 12.69 12.32 -1.27
C PHE A 48 11.47 12.12 -2.20
N PRO A 49 10.94 13.20 -2.82
CA PRO A 49 9.94 13.07 -3.87
C PRO A 49 10.60 12.48 -5.12
N VAL A 50 10.04 11.37 -5.63
CA VAL A 50 10.56 10.70 -6.83
C VAL A 50 9.49 10.59 -7.90
N GLU A 51 9.87 10.84 -9.16
CA GLU A 51 9.03 10.57 -10.34
C GLU A 51 8.74 9.06 -10.45
N GLN A 52 7.50 8.68 -10.80
CA GLN A 52 7.02 7.29 -10.69
C GLN A 52 7.83 6.30 -11.54
N GLY A 53 8.20 6.66 -12.77
CA GLY A 53 9.00 5.81 -13.65
C GLY A 53 10.38 5.49 -13.06
N TYR A 54 10.97 6.45 -12.36
CA TYR A 54 12.24 6.25 -11.66
C TYR A 54 12.08 5.65 -10.25
N TYR A 55 10.95 5.88 -9.59
CA TYR A 55 10.69 5.45 -8.22
C TYR A 55 10.85 3.95 -8.03
N LEU A 56 10.18 3.14 -8.87
CA LEU A 56 10.24 1.68 -8.74
C LEU A 56 11.66 1.14 -8.93
N LYS A 57 12.42 1.74 -9.86
CA LYS A 57 13.82 1.40 -10.07
C LYS A 57 14.65 1.68 -8.81
N GLN A 58 14.52 2.86 -8.20
CA GLN A 58 15.25 3.19 -6.98
C GLN A 58 14.88 2.30 -5.79
N LEU A 59 13.63 1.87 -5.70
CA LEU A 59 13.22 0.90 -4.68
C LEU A 59 13.91 -0.45 -4.89
N SER A 60 13.97 -0.94 -6.13
CA SER A 60 14.68 -2.19 -6.45
C SER A 60 16.19 -2.13 -6.22
N GLU A 61 16.76 -0.92 -6.30
CA GLU A 61 18.18 -0.66 -6.02
C GLU A 61 18.45 -0.38 -4.53
N HIS A 62 17.43 -0.47 -3.66
CA HIS A 62 17.51 -0.17 -2.22
C HIS A 62 18.14 1.20 -1.91
N SER A 63 17.77 2.21 -2.69
CA SER A 63 18.39 3.54 -2.62
C SER A 63 17.97 4.38 -1.40
N PHE A 64 17.01 3.93 -0.60
CA PHE A 64 16.44 4.68 0.52
C PHE A 64 16.23 3.81 1.75
N ASP A 65 16.31 4.42 2.92
CA ASP A 65 16.06 3.75 4.21
C ASP A 65 14.58 3.42 4.39
N LEU A 66 13.71 4.29 3.91
CA LEU A 66 12.25 4.20 4.02
C LEU A 66 11.60 4.58 2.71
N PHE A 67 10.43 3.98 2.43
CA PHE A 67 9.64 4.37 1.28
C PHE A 67 8.14 4.19 1.54
N ARG A 68 7.33 5.07 0.92
CA ARG A 68 5.86 4.96 0.99
C ARG A 68 5.37 4.21 -0.22
N LYS A 69 4.75 3.06 -0.03
CA LYS A 69 4.17 2.29 -1.13
C LYS A 69 2.81 1.72 -0.76
N GLY A 70 1.89 1.76 -1.73
CA GLY A 70 0.67 0.96 -1.67
C GLY A 70 0.94 -0.47 -2.14
N VAL A 71 0.17 -1.41 -1.60
CA VAL A 71 0.18 -2.81 -2.04
C VAL A 71 -0.74 -2.91 -3.26
N GLY A 72 -0.16 -3.16 -4.43
CA GLY A 72 -0.92 -3.38 -5.66
C GLY A 72 -1.54 -4.78 -5.66
N LEU A 73 -2.74 -4.92 -6.20
CA LEU A 73 -3.46 -6.17 -6.22
C LEU A 73 -3.91 -6.46 -7.64
N ASP A 74 -3.73 -7.70 -8.10
CA ASP A 74 -4.24 -8.20 -9.37
C ASP A 74 -5.64 -8.81 -9.25
N ARG A 75 -6.05 -9.17 -8.03
CA ARG A 75 -7.36 -9.75 -7.68
C ARG A 75 -7.75 -9.41 -6.23
N PRO A 76 -9.05 -9.37 -5.89
CA PRO A 76 -9.56 -8.89 -4.60
C PRO A 76 -9.41 -9.94 -3.49
N THR A 77 -8.19 -10.42 -3.26
CA THR A 77 -7.93 -11.47 -2.27
C THR A 77 -6.73 -11.12 -1.39
N CYS A 78 -6.78 -11.56 -0.13
CA CYS A 78 -5.63 -11.43 0.77
C CYS A 78 -4.38 -12.12 0.24
N LEU A 79 -4.53 -13.28 -0.43
CA LEU A 79 -3.41 -14.00 -1.02
C LEU A 79 -2.66 -13.13 -2.03
N ALA A 80 -3.38 -12.40 -2.90
CA ALA A 80 -2.77 -11.49 -3.85
C ALA A 80 -1.95 -10.38 -3.19
N ALA A 81 -2.44 -9.84 -2.08
CA ALA A 81 -1.70 -8.85 -1.30
C ALA A 81 -0.38 -9.42 -0.75
N LEU A 82 -0.44 -10.64 -0.21
CA LEU A 82 0.68 -11.30 0.46
C LEU A 82 1.75 -11.79 -0.52
N GLN A 83 1.35 -12.22 -1.73
CA GLN A 83 2.28 -12.67 -2.76
C GLN A 83 3.29 -11.59 -3.16
N ASN A 84 2.94 -10.30 -3.04
CA ASN A 84 3.86 -9.20 -3.30
C ASN A 84 5.14 -9.23 -2.47
N PHE A 85 5.12 -9.91 -1.32
CA PHE A 85 6.25 -9.98 -0.39
C PHE A 85 7.00 -11.31 -0.47
N LEU A 86 6.70 -12.17 -1.45
CA LEU A 86 7.47 -13.39 -1.68
C LEU A 86 8.86 -13.06 -2.27
N PRO A 87 9.90 -13.83 -1.96
CA PRO A 87 11.28 -13.53 -2.39
C PRO A 87 11.45 -13.25 -3.88
N ASP A 88 10.79 -14.02 -4.74
CA ASP A 88 10.92 -13.91 -6.20
C ASP A 88 9.90 -12.98 -6.85
N HIS A 89 9.05 -12.31 -6.05
CA HIS A 89 8.02 -11.43 -6.57
C HIS A 89 8.62 -10.06 -6.95
N PRO A 90 8.34 -9.50 -8.14
CA PRO A 90 8.91 -8.22 -8.58
C PRO A 90 8.50 -7.02 -7.71
N GLU A 91 7.40 -7.15 -6.97
CA GLU A 91 6.95 -6.13 -6.01
C GLU A 91 7.56 -6.26 -4.61
N ASN A 92 8.47 -7.21 -4.38
CA ASN A 92 9.11 -7.42 -3.08
C ASN A 92 10.27 -6.44 -2.85
N TYR A 93 9.93 -5.15 -2.78
CA TYR A 93 10.90 -4.08 -2.50
C TYR A 93 11.43 -4.10 -1.05
N LEU A 94 10.85 -4.94 -0.18
CA LEU A 94 11.35 -5.17 1.18
C LEU A 94 12.49 -6.19 1.24
N ASP A 95 12.81 -6.88 0.13
CA ASP A 95 13.70 -8.05 0.09
C ASP A 95 13.36 -9.08 1.19
N LEU A 96 12.06 -9.29 1.43
CA LEU A 96 11.60 -10.16 2.50
C LEU A 96 11.96 -11.62 2.19
N LYS A 97 12.71 -12.25 3.11
CA LYS A 97 13.15 -13.65 3.04
C LYS A 97 12.78 -14.43 4.31
N ASP A 98 11.55 -14.27 4.79
CA ASP A 98 11.05 -14.93 6.00
C ASP A 98 10.41 -16.29 5.66
N PRO A 99 10.99 -17.44 6.09
CA PRO A 99 10.45 -18.76 5.75
C PRO A 99 9.09 -19.04 6.37
N LYS A 100 8.78 -18.46 7.54
CA LYS A 100 7.47 -18.64 8.18
C LYS A 100 6.39 -17.91 7.40
N PHE A 101 6.71 -16.71 6.89
CA PHE A 101 5.81 -15.98 6.01
C PHE A 101 5.52 -16.79 4.74
N GLN A 102 6.56 -17.28 4.05
CA GLN A 102 6.44 -18.09 2.84
C GLN A 102 5.54 -19.31 3.07
N GLN A 103 5.79 -20.06 4.14
CA GLN A 103 4.98 -21.23 4.49
C GLN A 103 3.49 -20.90 4.65
N VAL A 104 3.15 -19.78 5.30
CA VAL A 104 1.74 -19.37 5.48
C VAL A 104 1.11 -18.95 4.15
N VAL A 105 1.89 -18.30 3.26
CA VAL A 105 1.40 -17.94 1.92
C VAL A 105 1.15 -19.20 1.08
N GLU A 106 2.06 -20.19 1.10
CA GLU A 106 1.86 -21.48 0.44
C GLU A 106 0.64 -22.24 0.98
N GLU A 107 0.35 -22.14 2.28
CA GLU A 107 -0.87 -22.70 2.87
C GLU A 107 -2.14 -22.04 2.33
N LEU A 108 -2.12 -20.73 2.06
CA LEU A 108 -3.24 -19.96 1.53
C LEU A 108 -3.59 -20.30 0.06
N GLU A 109 -2.65 -20.87 -0.68
CA GLU A 109 -2.86 -21.35 -2.06
C GLU A 109 -3.68 -22.65 -2.11
N LYS A 110 -3.75 -23.39 -0.99
CA LYS A 110 -4.50 -24.64 -0.91
C LYS A 110 -6.01 -24.39 -0.81
N PRO A 111 -6.85 -25.39 -1.15
CA PRO A 111 -8.28 -25.32 -0.87
C PRO A 111 -8.53 -25.23 0.64
N LEU A 112 -9.03 -24.08 1.08
CA LEU A 112 -9.36 -23.78 2.48
C LEU A 112 -10.81 -23.33 2.61
N SER A 113 -11.44 -23.65 3.74
CA SER A 113 -12.69 -22.99 4.13
C SER A 113 -12.47 -21.48 4.34
N GLU A 114 -13.52 -20.68 4.24
CA GLU A 114 -13.42 -19.23 4.46
C GLU A 114 -12.85 -18.85 5.84
N ARG A 115 -13.20 -19.64 6.88
CA ARG A 115 -12.67 -19.41 8.23
C ARG A 115 -11.17 -19.66 8.29
N GLN A 116 -10.70 -20.77 7.71
CA GLN A 116 -9.27 -21.10 7.65
C GLN A 116 -8.51 -20.07 6.82
N ARG A 117 -9.06 -19.63 5.68
CA ARG A 117 -8.47 -18.60 4.82
C ARG A 117 -8.29 -17.28 5.56
N ARG A 118 -9.32 -16.83 6.31
CA ARG A 118 -9.23 -15.62 7.14
C ARG A 118 -8.15 -15.74 8.22
N GLN A 119 -8.11 -16.87 8.93
CA GLN A 119 -7.11 -17.10 9.97
C GLN A 119 -5.67 -17.11 9.43
N ALA A 120 -5.44 -17.78 8.30
CA ALA A 120 -4.12 -17.81 7.65
C ALA A 120 -3.73 -16.43 7.12
N CYS A 121 -4.67 -15.67 6.54
CA CYS A 121 -4.45 -14.28 6.14
C CYS A 121 -4.02 -13.40 7.31
N SER A 122 -4.77 -13.43 8.43
CA SER A 122 -4.41 -12.67 9.63
C SER A 122 -3.05 -13.06 10.17
N LYS A 123 -2.70 -14.36 10.17
CA LYS A 123 -1.39 -14.85 10.61
C LYS A 123 -0.25 -14.30 9.74
N ALA A 124 -0.40 -14.28 8.42
CA ALA A 124 0.60 -13.72 7.52
C ALA A 124 0.80 -12.22 7.72
N ILE A 125 -0.31 -11.46 7.88
CA ILE A 125 -0.27 -10.02 8.16
C ILE A 125 0.40 -9.74 9.51
N SER A 126 0.08 -10.54 10.55
CA SER A 126 0.73 -10.43 11.86
C SER A 126 2.24 -10.59 11.76
N ILE A 127 2.75 -11.54 10.97
CA ILE A 127 4.21 -11.70 10.76
C ILE A 127 4.82 -10.41 10.20
N LEU A 128 4.16 -9.78 9.20
CA LEU A 128 4.65 -8.53 8.60
C LEU A 128 4.72 -7.39 9.61
N ILE A 129 3.71 -7.26 10.46
CA ILE A 129 3.58 -6.15 11.43
C ILE A 129 4.44 -6.39 12.68
N GLU A 130 4.37 -7.58 13.28
CA GLU A 130 5.07 -7.91 14.53
C GLU A 130 6.59 -7.90 14.37
N HIS A 131 7.09 -8.29 13.19
CA HIS A 131 8.51 -8.17 12.85
C HIS A 131 8.90 -6.78 12.34
N SER A 132 7.96 -5.83 12.31
CA SER A 132 8.17 -4.45 11.86
C SER A 132 8.72 -4.32 10.44
N TYR A 133 8.37 -5.26 9.54
CA TYR A 133 8.78 -5.18 8.13
C TYR A 133 8.09 -4.03 7.39
N LEU A 134 6.92 -3.61 7.87
CA LEU A 134 6.17 -2.47 7.33
C LEU A 134 5.37 -1.77 8.43
N ILE A 135 4.97 -0.52 8.15
CA ILE A 135 4.05 0.24 8.99
C ILE A 135 2.74 0.43 8.20
N PRO A 136 1.63 -0.20 8.60
CA PRO A 136 0.37 -0.05 7.89
C PRO A 136 -0.20 1.36 8.11
N LEU A 137 -0.58 2.03 7.02
CA LEU A 137 -1.19 3.37 7.06
C LEU A 137 -2.72 3.36 6.89
N GLY A 138 -3.31 2.17 6.67
CA GLY A 138 -4.75 1.99 6.46
C GLY A 138 -5.12 1.64 5.02
N GLU A 139 -6.43 1.58 4.78
CA GLU A 139 -7.00 1.27 3.47
C GLU A 139 -6.90 2.47 2.51
N MET A 140 -6.83 2.19 1.21
CA MET A 140 -6.90 3.23 0.18
C MET A 140 -8.35 3.46 -0.20
N HIS A 141 -8.81 4.71 -0.07
CA HIS A 141 -10.14 5.12 -0.52
C HIS A 141 -10.01 5.93 -1.82
N PHE A 142 -10.87 5.64 -2.79
CA PHE A 142 -10.95 6.35 -4.05
C PHE A 142 -12.24 7.15 -4.11
N ALA A 143 -12.12 8.46 -4.28
CA ALA A 143 -13.26 9.33 -4.56
C ALA A 143 -13.36 9.57 -6.06
N ILE A 144 -14.52 9.30 -6.66
CA ILE A 144 -14.77 9.48 -8.08
C ILE A 144 -15.94 10.46 -8.25
N LEU A 145 -15.70 11.51 -9.05
CA LEU A 145 -16.74 12.42 -9.51
C LEU A 145 -17.18 12.01 -10.91
N ALA A 146 -18.45 11.64 -11.04
CA ALA A 146 -19.05 11.26 -12.33
C ALA A 146 -20.09 12.29 -12.76
N LYS A 147 -20.12 12.63 -14.05
CA LYS A 147 -21.17 13.49 -14.60
C LYS A 147 -22.49 12.70 -14.69
N PRO A 148 -23.62 13.22 -14.17
CA PRO A 148 -24.90 12.50 -14.20
C PRO A 148 -25.42 12.16 -15.59
N GLN A 149 -24.99 12.91 -16.62
CA GLN A 149 -25.36 12.70 -18.02
C GLN A 149 -24.84 11.38 -18.63
N PHE A 150 -24.00 10.62 -17.92
CA PHE A 150 -23.50 9.33 -18.36
C PHE A 150 -23.87 8.23 -17.36
N THR A 151 -24.38 7.11 -17.88
CA THR A 151 -24.76 5.93 -17.11
C THR A 151 -24.13 4.67 -17.72
N GLY A 152 -24.30 3.52 -17.07
CA GLY A 152 -23.76 2.24 -17.51
C GLY A 152 -22.29 2.00 -17.17
N TRP A 153 -21.58 2.99 -16.61
CA TRP A 153 -20.26 2.75 -16.02
C TRP A 153 -20.38 2.01 -14.69
N ARG A 154 -19.39 1.19 -14.36
CA ARG A 154 -19.32 0.44 -13.10
C ARG A 154 -17.90 0.46 -12.55
N LEU A 155 -17.78 0.25 -11.25
CA LEU A 155 -16.51 -0.04 -10.58
C LEU A 155 -16.57 -1.48 -10.08
N ASN A 156 -15.52 -2.26 -10.32
CA ASN A 156 -15.39 -3.59 -9.73
C ASN A 156 -14.79 -3.51 -8.31
N GLU A 157 -14.65 -4.66 -7.64
CA GLU A 157 -14.06 -4.78 -6.29
C GLU A 157 -12.61 -4.25 -6.20
N MET A 158 -11.94 -4.10 -7.34
CA MET A 158 -10.58 -3.56 -7.48
C MET A 158 -10.57 -2.05 -7.80
N ASN A 159 -11.72 -1.38 -7.79
CA ASN A 159 -11.90 0.02 -8.22
C ASN A 159 -11.51 0.27 -9.69
N GLN A 160 -11.54 -0.75 -10.54
CA GLN A 160 -11.32 -0.58 -11.97
C GLN A 160 -12.62 -0.14 -12.65
N LEU A 161 -12.51 0.91 -13.48
CA LEU A 161 -13.62 1.49 -14.20
C LEU A 161 -13.96 0.66 -15.43
N ASP A 162 -15.14 0.05 -15.43
CA ASP A 162 -15.72 -0.62 -16.59
C ASP A 162 -16.63 0.35 -17.36
N LEU A 163 -16.31 0.53 -18.64
CA LEU A 163 -17.00 1.43 -19.56
C LEU A 163 -17.71 0.68 -20.71
N THR A 164 -17.78 -0.65 -20.65
CA THR A 164 -18.36 -1.47 -21.72
C THR A 164 -19.80 -1.08 -22.05
N ASP A 165 -20.59 -0.73 -21.02
CA ASP A 165 -21.99 -0.33 -21.14
C ASP A 165 -22.20 1.20 -21.11
N LEU A 166 -21.12 2.01 -21.21
CA LEU A 166 -21.19 3.47 -21.07
C LEU A 166 -22.10 4.07 -22.14
N ARG A 167 -23.08 4.87 -21.70
CA ARG A 167 -23.99 5.57 -22.60
C ARG A 167 -24.49 6.88 -22.00
N PRO A 168 -24.93 7.83 -22.83
CA PRO A 168 -25.69 8.98 -22.34
C PRO A 168 -26.90 8.52 -21.52
N ALA A 169 -27.17 9.21 -20.42
CA ALA A 169 -28.44 9.05 -19.71
C ALA A 169 -29.59 9.49 -20.63
N LEU A 170 -30.70 8.76 -20.62
CA LEU A 170 -31.90 9.18 -21.36
C LEU A 170 -32.36 10.54 -20.80
N PRO A 171 -32.86 11.45 -21.66
CA PRO A 171 -33.41 12.71 -21.17
C PRO A 171 -34.50 12.42 -20.14
N GLU A 172 -34.41 13.07 -18.97
CA GLU A 172 -35.52 13.05 -17.99
C GLU A 172 -36.77 13.55 -18.71
N ASN A 173 -37.80 12.72 -18.80
CA ASN A 173 -39.09 13.18 -19.33
C ASN A 173 -39.52 14.39 -18.49
N PRO A 174 -39.79 15.56 -19.09
CA PRO A 174 -40.29 16.68 -18.32
C PRO A 174 -41.60 16.24 -17.67
N VAL A 175 -41.67 16.36 -16.34
CA VAL A 175 -42.87 16.10 -15.54
C VAL A 175 -44.00 16.93 -16.15
N SER A 176 -45.02 16.26 -16.68
CA SER A 176 -46.23 16.89 -17.18
C SER A 176 -46.94 17.59 -16.02
N ASN A 177 -46.95 18.93 -16.04
CA ASN A 177 -47.82 19.78 -15.22
C ASN A 177 -49.29 19.63 -15.65
#